data_AF-A0A2S6TE14-F1
#
_entry.id   AF-A0A2S6TE14-F1
#
_cell.length_a   1.000
_cell.length_b   1.000
_cell.length_c   1.000
_cell.angle_alpha   90.00
_cell.angle_beta   90.00
_cell.angle_gamma   90.00
#
_symmetry.space_group_name_H-M   'P 1'
#
loop_
_entity.id
_entity.type
_entity.pdbx_description
1 polymer ?
#
loop_
_entity_poly.entity_id
_entity_poly.type
_entity_poly.pdbx_seq_one_letter_code
_entity_poly.pdbx_strand_id
1 'polypeptide(L)'
;IEDLTIKHPNVDKAAAFPVPDERLGERVCLAIMPIERNPTGQEVLSHLFNEGLSKYDMPEYYIVMADLPLTASGKILKRELAKQAKDGRIAPNPIRFEGANEN
;
A
#
# COMPACT_ATOMS: atom_id res chain seq x y z
N ILE A 1 -0.37 3.28 -9.06
CA ILE A 1 -0.60 3.24 -7.60
C ILE A 1 0.57 3.87 -6.85
N GLU A 2 1.78 3.31 -6.93
CA GLU A 2 2.97 3.81 -6.19
C GLU A 2 3.30 5.26 -6.53
N ASP A 3 3.39 5.62 -7.81
CA ASP A 3 3.68 6.99 -8.27
C ASP A 3 2.67 8.03 -7.79
N LEU A 4 1.42 7.63 -7.53
CA LEU A 4 0.40 8.51 -6.96
C LEU A 4 0.53 8.59 -5.44
N THR A 5 0.89 7.47 -4.80
CA THR A 5 1.06 7.37 -3.34
C THR A 5 2.19 8.25 -2.85
N ILE A 6 3.34 8.27 -3.55
CA ILE A 6 4.51 9.07 -3.17
C ILE A 6 4.28 10.59 -3.25
N LYS A 7 3.18 11.04 -3.86
CA LYS A 7 2.79 12.45 -3.84
C LYS A 7 2.07 12.86 -2.56
N HIS A 8 1.68 11.90 -1.71
CA HIS A 8 1.07 12.20 -0.43
C HIS A 8 2.12 12.82 0.51
N PRO A 9 1.83 13.94 1.19
CA PRO A 9 2.83 14.71 1.94
C PRO A 9 3.47 13.95 3.13
N ASN A 10 2.83 12.88 3.60
CA ASN A 10 3.31 12.04 4.69
C ASN A 10 3.94 10.71 4.23
N VAL A 11 4.24 10.52 2.93
CA VAL A 11 4.80 9.27 2.39
C VAL A 11 6.20 9.53 1.83
N ASP A 12 7.21 8.81 2.33
CA ASP A 12 8.57 8.79 1.75
C ASP A 12 8.69 7.78 0.61
N LYS A 13 8.21 6.55 0.86
CA LYS A 13 8.23 5.45 -0.10
C LYS A 13 6.93 4.68 -0.06
N ALA A 14 6.56 4.14 -1.22
CA ALA A 14 5.43 3.26 -1.35
C ALA A 14 5.79 2.05 -2.21
N ALA A 15 5.19 0.90 -1.88
CA ALA A 15 5.31 -0.30 -2.67
C ALA A 15 3.97 -1.04 -2.79
N ALA A 16 3.53 -1.34 -4.00
CA ALA A 16 2.39 -2.19 -4.28
C ALA A 16 2.87 -3.61 -4.60
N PHE A 17 2.36 -4.61 -3.89
CA PHE A 17 2.78 -6.02 -4.03
C PHE A 17 1.61 -6.98 -3.74
N PRO A 18 1.64 -8.21 -4.29
CA PRO A 18 0.59 -9.19 -4.05
C PRO A 18 0.69 -9.79 -2.64
N VAL A 19 -0.45 -9.98 -2.00
CA VAL A 19 -0.59 -10.72 -0.74
C VAL A 19 -1.62 -11.84 -0.91
N PRO A 20 -1.42 -13.02 -0.28
CA PRO A 20 -2.40 -14.10 -0.32
C PRO A 20 -3.74 -13.65 0.26
N ASP A 21 -4.83 -13.99 -0.42
CA ASP A 21 -6.21 -13.74 0.04
C ASP A 21 -7.03 -15.01 -0.12
N GLU A 22 -7.70 -15.47 0.95
CA GLU A 22 -8.42 -16.75 0.95
C GLU A 22 -9.55 -16.82 -0.08
N ARG A 23 -10.10 -15.67 -0.49
CA ARG A 23 -11.26 -15.59 -1.39
C ARG A 23 -10.88 -15.44 -2.86
N LEU A 24 -9.89 -14.60 -3.16
CA LEU A 24 -9.51 -14.25 -4.53
C LEU A 24 -8.15 -14.82 -4.96
N GLY A 25 -7.47 -15.56 -4.08
CA GLY A 25 -6.12 -16.07 -4.30
C GLY A 25 -5.06 -15.03 -3.94
N GLU A 26 -5.07 -13.88 -4.62
CA GLU A 26 -4.16 -12.76 -4.35
C GLU A 26 -4.89 -11.42 -4.41
N ARG A 27 -4.43 -10.46 -3.60
CA ARG A 27 -4.88 -9.06 -3.63
C ARG A 27 -3.71 -8.10 -3.55
N VAL A 28 -3.96 -6.84 -3.91
CA VAL A 28 -2.93 -5.80 -3.84
C VAL A 28 -2.81 -5.25 -2.42
N CYS A 29 -1.61 -5.33 -1.86
CA CYS A 29 -1.20 -4.59 -0.68
C CYS A 29 -0.37 -3.38 -1.03
N LEU A 30 -0.67 -2.24 -0.41
CA LEU A 30 0.16 -1.04 -0.43
C LEU A 30 0.96 -0.92 0.88
N ALA A 31 2.28 -1.13 0.79
CA ALA A 31 3.21 -0.78 1.86
C ALA A 31 3.62 0.69 1.76
N ILE A 32 3.68 1.35 2.91
CA ILE A 32 3.97 2.78 3.04
C ILE A 32 5.07 2.97 4.07
N MET A 33 6.13 3.68 3.68
CA MET A 33 7.10 4.26 4.59
C MET A 33 6.71 5.72 4.85
N PRO A 34 6.35 6.10 6.08
CA PRO A 34 5.97 7.46 6.41
C PRO A 34 7.20 8.36 6.58
N ILE A 35 7.03 9.67 6.45
CA ILE A 35 8.08 10.66 6.75
C ILE A 35 8.08 10.97 8.26
N GLU A 36 7.07 11.72 8.71
CA GLU A 36 6.93 12.13 10.13
C GLU A 36 5.74 11.46 10.80
N ARG A 37 4.58 11.51 10.15
CA ARG A 37 3.32 10.96 10.65
C ARG A 37 2.91 9.75 9.82
N ASN A 38 2.46 8.69 10.50
CA ASN A 38 1.83 7.55 9.85
C ASN A 38 0.47 7.96 9.25
N PRO A 39 0.31 7.98 7.91
CA PRO A 39 -1.01 8.21 7.33
C PRO A 39 -1.89 7.00 7.59
N THR A 40 -3.16 7.23 7.88
CA THR A 40 -4.15 6.14 7.92
C THR A 40 -4.38 5.62 6.51
N GLY A 41 -4.80 4.36 6.38
CA GLY A 41 -5.11 3.82 5.07
C GLY A 41 -6.20 4.61 4.34
N GLN A 42 -7.23 5.13 5.03
CA GLN A 42 -8.28 5.92 4.38
C GLN A 42 -7.77 7.26 3.84
N GLU A 43 -6.86 7.94 4.55
CA GLU A 43 -6.21 9.15 4.03
C GLU A 43 -5.47 8.87 2.71
N VAL A 44 -4.77 7.73 2.65
CA VAL A 44 -4.02 7.33 1.46
C VAL A 44 -4.95 6.93 0.31
N LEU A 45 -6.00 6.15 0.56
CA LEU A 45 -6.97 5.79 -0.48
C LEU A 45 -7.73 7.03 -1.00
N SER A 46 -8.08 7.96 -0.12
CA SER A 46 -8.71 9.23 -0.51
C SER A 46 -7.78 10.07 -1.38
N HIS A 47 -6.49 10.14 -1.02
CA HIS A 47 -5.47 10.79 -1.82
C HIS A 47 -5.32 10.14 -3.20
N LEU A 48 -5.22 8.81 -3.26
CA LEU A 48 -5.12 8.07 -4.52
C LEU A 48 -6.31 8.36 -5.45
N PHE A 49 -7.52 8.42 -4.90
CA PHE A 49 -8.72 8.76 -5.66
C PHE A 49 -8.67 10.18 -6.20
N ASN A 50 -8.26 11.15 -5.38
CA ASN A 50 -8.11 12.55 -5.78
C ASN A 50 -7.03 12.73 -6.86
N GLU A 51 -5.99 11.90 -6.85
CA GLU A 51 -4.97 11.82 -7.89
C GLU A 51 -5.43 11.09 -9.17
N GLY A 52 -6.67 10.60 -9.20
CA GLY A 52 -7.29 9.99 -10.38
C GLY A 52 -7.21 8.46 -10.45
N LEU A 53 -6.83 7.77 -9.37
CA LEU A 53 -6.88 6.30 -9.33
C LEU A 53 -8.34 5.82 -9.33
N SER A 54 -8.65 4.86 -10.21
CA SER A 54 -9.99 4.29 -10.27
C SER A 54 -10.33 3.50 -9.00
N LYS A 55 -11.63 3.38 -8.67
CA LYS A 55 -12.09 2.55 -7.55
C LYS A 55 -11.70 1.06 -7.71
N TYR A 56 -11.53 0.60 -8.95
CA TYR A 56 -11.18 -0.79 -9.26
C TYR A 56 -9.69 -1.08 -9.08
N ASP A 57 -8.85 -0.06 -9.18
CA ASP A 57 -7.39 -0.18 -8.98
C ASP A 57 -6.97 0.11 -7.53
N MET A 58 -7.93 0.37 -6.64
CA MET A 58 -7.66 0.64 -5.23
C MET A 58 -7.03 -0.57 -4.54
N PRO A 59 -5.95 -0.40 -3.76
CA PRO A 59 -5.41 -1.48 -2.97
C PRO A 59 -6.40 -1.92 -1.90
N GLU A 60 -6.42 -3.23 -1.65
CA GLU A 60 -7.36 -3.89 -0.73
C GLU A 60 -6.70 -4.26 0.60
N TYR A 61 -5.37 -4.14 0.67
CA TYR A 61 -4.59 -4.25 1.88
C TYR A 61 -3.66 -3.04 2.00
N TYR A 62 -3.35 -2.66 3.23
CA TYR A 62 -2.36 -1.63 3.52
C TYR A 62 -1.45 -2.03 4.69
N ILE A 63 -0.23 -1.52 4.68
CA ILE A 63 0.68 -1.65 5.82
C ILE A 63 1.61 -0.44 5.90
N VAL A 64 1.83 0.04 7.12
CA VAL A 64 2.86 1.06 7.40
C VAL A 64 4.10 0.35 7.93
N MET A 65 5.26 0.64 7.34
CA MET A 65 6.54 0.03 7.69
C MET A 65 7.57 1.12 7.98
N ALA A 66 8.42 0.88 8.99
CA ALA A 66 9.51 1.79 9.33
C ALA A 66 10.65 1.75 8.29
N ASP A 67 10.85 0.61 7.63
CA ASP A 67 11.82 0.42 6.56
C ASP A 67 11.24 -0.49 5.46
N LEU A 68 11.70 -0.33 4.22
CA LEU A 68 11.32 -1.20 3.10
C LEU A 68 12.58 -1.92 2.58
N PRO A 69 12.51 -3.23 2.28
CA PRO A 69 13.66 -3.96 1.79
C PRO A 69 14.12 -3.38 0.44
N LEU A 70 15.39 -2.99 0.34
CA LEU A 70 15.98 -2.40 -0.86
C LEU A 70 17.07 -3.30 -1.48
N THR A 71 17.28 -3.15 -2.78
CA THR A 71 18.50 -3.65 -3.45
C THR A 71 19.71 -2.82 -3.06
N ALA A 72 20.91 -3.29 -3.41
CA ALA A 72 22.14 -2.50 -3.29
C ALA A 72 22.09 -1.16 -4.07
N SER A 73 21.21 -1.05 -5.07
CA SER A 73 20.99 0.20 -5.83
C SER A 73 19.82 1.04 -5.30
N GLY A 74 19.25 0.70 -4.14
CA GLY A 74 18.17 1.45 -3.50
C GLY A 74 16.76 1.20 -4.06
N LYS A 75 16.57 0.18 -4.91
CA LYS A 75 15.24 -0.16 -5.46
C LYS A 75 14.48 -1.06 -4.48
N ILE A 76 13.17 -0.84 -4.30
CA ILE A 76 12.36 -1.66 -3.41
C ILE A 76 12.23 -3.11 -3.93
N LEU A 77 12.48 -4.08 -3.06
CA LEU A 77 12.39 -5.52 -3.30
C LEU A 77 10.97 -6.04 -3.02
N LYS A 78 10.02 -5.79 -3.93
CA LYS A 78 8.62 -6.23 -3.80
C LYS A 78 8.44 -7.73 -3.57
N ARG A 79 9.34 -8.54 -4.13
CA ARG A 79 9.34 -10.01 -3.92
C ARG A 79 9.62 -10.38 -2.47
N GLU A 80 10.48 -9.62 -1.79
CA GLU A 80 10.77 -9.84 -0.37
C GLU A 80 9.59 -9.38 0.49
N LEU A 81 8.89 -8.29 0.14
CA LEU A 81 7.66 -7.88 0.82
C LEU A 81 6.56 -8.95 0.72
N ALA A 82 6.31 -9.49 -0.48
CA ALA A 82 5.34 -10.57 -0.67
C ALA A 82 5.73 -11.83 0.12
N LYS A 83 7.02 -12.16 0.17
CA LYS A 83 7.54 -13.26 0.98
C LYS A 83 7.35 -12.99 2.48
N GLN A 84 7.66 -11.79 2.96
CA GLN A 84 7.46 -11.41 4.37
C GLN A 84 5.99 -11.52 4.77
N ALA A 85 5.05 -11.11 3.91
CA ALA A 85 3.62 -11.25 4.18
C ALA A 85 3.21 -12.73 4.23
N LYS A 86 3.66 -13.54 3.26
CA LYS A 86 3.40 -14.98 3.23
C LYS A 86 3.97 -15.72 4.44
N ASP A 87 5.16 -15.34 4.89
CA ASP A 87 5.85 -15.92 6.04
C ASP A 87 5.29 -15.38 7.39
N GLY A 88 4.35 -14.44 7.38
CA GLY A 88 3.79 -13.80 8.58
C GLY A 88 4.76 -12.84 9.30
N ARG A 89 5.86 -12.44 8.65
CA ARG A 89 6.83 -11.45 9.18
C ARG A 89 6.28 -10.03 9.17
N ILE A 90 5.35 -9.76 8.25
CA ILE A 90 4.54 -8.53 8.24
C ILE A 90 3.07 -8.90 8.14
N ALA A 91 2.20 -8.07 8.70
CA ALA A 91 0.75 -8.29 8.71
C ALA A 91 0.03 -7.15 7.99
N PRO A 92 -0.22 -7.27 6.68
CA PRO A 92 -1.07 -6.36 5.94
C PRO A 92 -2.48 -6.32 6.53
N ASN A 93 -3.03 -5.12 6.70
CA ASN A 93 -4.39 -4.93 7.19
C ASN A 93 -5.34 -4.78 6.00
N PRO A 94 -6.48 -5.51 5.98
CA PRO A 94 -7.47 -5.32 4.94
C PRO A 94 -8.03 -3.90 5.02
N ILE A 95 -8.26 -3.29 3.86
CA ILE A 95 -8.87 -1.97 3.75
C ILE A 95 -9.78 -1.93 2.53
N ARG A 96 -10.85 -1.15 2.63
CA ARG A 96 -11.75 -0.87 1.51
C ARG A 96 -11.82 0.63 1.33
N PHE A 97 -11.66 1.10 0.09
CA PHE A 97 -11.96 2.49 -0.22
C PHE A 97 -13.44 2.75 0.02
N GLU A 98 -13.75 3.68 0.91
CA GLU A 98 -15.14 4.00 1.24
C GLU A 98 -15.75 5.00 0.26
N GLY A 99 -14.93 5.74 -0.49
CA GLY A 99 -15.41 6.76 -1.44
C GLY A 99 -16.07 7.94 -0.76
N ALA A 100 -16.04 9.10 -1.42
CA ALA A 100 -17.05 10.11 -1.17
C ALA A 100 -18.40 9.47 -1.54
N ASN A 101 -19.36 9.43 -0.62
CA ASN A 101 -20.72 8.94 -0.89
C ASN A 101 -21.20 9.52 -2.23
N GLU A 102 -21.37 8.67 -3.24
CA GLU A 102 -22.18 9.00 -4.41
C GLU A 102 -23.63 8.90 -3.94
N ASN A 103 -24.21 10.06 -3.65
CA ASN A 103 -25.63 10.23 -3.39
C ASN A 103 -26.32 10.69 -4.68
#